data_AF-A0A959VNN9-F1
#
_entry.id   AF-A0A959VNN9-F1
#
_cell.length_a   1.000
_cell.length_b   1.000
_cell.length_c   1.000
_cell.angle_alpha   90.00
_cell.angle_beta   90.00
_cell.angle_gamma   90.00
#
_symmetry.space_group_name_H-M   'P 1'
#
loop_
_entity.id
_entity.type
_entity.pdbx_description
1 polymer ?
#
loop_
_entity_poly.entity_id
_entity_poly.type
_entity_poly.pdbx_seq_one_letter_code
_entity_poly.pdbx_strand_id
1 'polypeptide(L)'
;LLFSAGGAGGVVLTYWALRQGGMQNRDVGTRMVAFIVLHYLFYPLAIVVFGVLLRTGVLSGETGVELTIVPAAIAGAVMIAGLAIALLPSDLERRFRDYSASRPSAKLLARIASVPATVADGIRVALMLVAHPSRAGLAVIGAIGFWAANIGILWASFKAFGVEVPFGVVVMGFFIGMAANLIPFVPAGVGAVDAGMIGTFVLFGQPEAEVFAAVLIYRLVAFWLPIPPGVVAFFQLRNTVKRWKVEGLPVDRPPQPTLIKTSL
;
A
#
# COMPACT_ATOMS: atom_id res chain seq x y z
N LEU A 1 -6.18 -3.62 -4.27
CA LEU A 1 -6.83 -2.45 -4.91
C LEU A 1 -7.28 -2.88 -6.30
N LEU A 2 -8.59 -2.90 -6.57
CA LEU A 2 -9.11 -3.29 -7.89
C LEU A 2 -8.99 -2.16 -8.93
N PHE A 3 -8.67 -0.94 -8.49
CA PHE A 3 -8.41 0.20 -9.37
C PHE A 3 -7.06 0.83 -9.04
N SER A 4 -6.18 0.85 -10.05
CA SER A 4 -4.87 1.50 -10.05
C SER A 4 -5.02 3.02 -10.18
N ALA A 5 -5.73 3.64 -9.25
CA ALA A 5 -5.62 5.07 -8.98
C ALA A 5 -4.97 5.17 -7.60
N GLY A 6 -3.64 5.20 -7.57
CA GLY A 6 -2.85 5.34 -6.35
C GLY A 6 -3.21 6.64 -5.66
N GLY A 7 -4.13 6.58 -4.68
CA GLY A 7 -4.61 7.75 -3.95
C GLY A 7 -5.98 7.53 -3.31
N ALA A 8 -6.45 8.55 -2.58
CA ALA A 8 -7.74 8.54 -1.86
C ALA A 8 -8.93 8.17 -2.78
N GLY A 9 -8.89 8.50 -4.07
CA GLY A 9 -9.92 8.13 -5.05
C GLY A 9 -10.06 6.62 -5.27
N GLY A 10 -8.96 5.87 -5.35
CA GLY A 10 -8.99 4.41 -5.49
C GLY A 10 -9.50 3.72 -4.22
N VAL A 11 -9.16 4.28 -3.05
CA VAL A 11 -9.67 3.85 -1.74
C VAL A 11 -11.19 4.07 -1.67
N VAL A 12 -11.67 5.26 -2.00
CA VAL A 12 -13.12 5.59 -2.01
C VAL A 12 -13.89 4.74 -3.02
N LEU A 13 -13.34 4.53 -4.22
CA LEU A 13 -13.96 3.66 -5.23
C LEU A 13 -14.01 2.20 -4.80
N THR A 14 -12.94 1.70 -4.20
CA THR A 14 -12.91 0.33 -3.66
C THR A 14 -13.93 0.18 -2.53
N TYR A 15 -14.01 1.17 -1.62
CA TYR A 15 -15.03 1.21 -0.58
C TYR A 15 -16.44 1.18 -1.17
N TRP A 16 -16.70 2.05 -2.16
CA TRP A 16 -17.99 2.12 -2.84
C TRP A 16 -18.36 0.83 -3.56
N ALA A 17 -17.41 0.21 -4.26
CA ALA A 17 -17.64 -1.04 -4.98
C ALA A 17 -17.93 -2.21 -4.02
N LEU A 18 -17.16 -2.34 -2.93
CA LEU A 18 -17.40 -3.36 -1.91
C LEU A 18 -18.75 -3.16 -1.19
N ARG A 19 -19.13 -1.91 -0.96
CA ARG A 19 -20.44 -1.57 -0.40
C ARG A 19 -21.59 -1.97 -1.33
N GLN A 20 -21.41 -1.80 -2.64
CA GLN A 20 -22.39 -2.27 -3.62
C GLN A 20 -22.42 -3.80 -3.74
N GLY A 21 -21.35 -4.49 -3.35
CA GLY A 21 -21.32 -5.94 -3.21
C GLY A 21 -22.00 -6.48 -1.94
N GLY A 22 -22.63 -5.63 -1.12
CA GLY A 22 -23.40 -6.06 0.07
C GLY A 22 -22.58 -6.22 1.36
N MET A 23 -21.31 -5.81 1.39
CA MET A 23 -20.46 -5.95 2.59
C MET A 23 -20.77 -4.87 3.64
N GLN A 24 -20.82 -5.24 4.93
CA GLN A 24 -21.09 -4.29 6.02
C GLN A 24 -19.96 -3.27 6.19
N ASN A 25 -20.30 -2.03 6.58
CA ASN A 25 -19.34 -0.90 6.67
C ASN A 25 -18.11 -1.19 7.54
N ARG A 26 -18.27 -1.94 8.64
CA ARG A 26 -17.16 -2.31 9.53
C ARG A 26 -16.18 -3.26 8.85
N ASP A 27 -16.68 -4.28 8.15
CA ASP A 27 -15.85 -5.28 7.49
C ASP A 27 -15.02 -4.69 6.34
N VAL A 28 -15.63 -3.78 5.55
CA VAL A 28 -14.91 -3.06 4.48
C VAL A 28 -13.78 -2.22 5.08
N GLY A 29 -14.09 -1.44 6.14
CA GLY A 29 -13.10 -0.61 6.83
C GLY A 29 -11.92 -1.43 7.35
N THR A 30 -12.20 -2.48 8.13
CA THR A 30 -11.17 -3.35 8.72
C THR A 30 -10.31 -4.02 7.65
N ARG A 31 -10.90 -4.54 6.57
CA ARG A 31 -10.14 -5.16 5.47
C ARG A 31 -9.29 -4.16 4.70
N MET A 32 -9.80 -2.94 4.49
CA MET A 32 -9.04 -1.89 3.82
C MET A 32 -7.86 -1.42 4.67
N VAL A 33 -8.04 -1.25 5.99
CA VAL A 33 -6.96 -0.92 6.91
C VAL A 33 -5.93 -2.04 6.97
N ALA A 34 -6.36 -3.30 7.09
CA ALA A 34 -5.46 -4.45 7.06
C ALA A 34 -4.66 -4.54 5.76
N PHE A 35 -5.29 -4.27 4.62
CA PHE A 35 -4.61 -4.20 3.32
C PHE A 35 -3.58 -3.06 3.27
N ILE A 36 -3.94 -1.86 3.73
CA ILE A 36 -3.04 -0.71 3.79
C ILE A 36 -1.83 -1.04 4.66
N VAL A 37 -2.06 -1.53 5.89
CA VAL A 37 -0.98 -1.90 6.81
C VAL A 37 -0.08 -2.96 6.18
N LEU A 38 -0.65 -4.04 5.63
CA LEU A 38 0.11 -5.11 5.00
C LEU A 38 0.94 -4.59 3.82
N HIS A 39 0.37 -3.69 3.01
CA HIS A 39 1.05 -3.09 1.86
C HIS A 39 2.19 -2.16 2.27
N TYR A 40 1.99 -1.31 3.29
CA TYR A 40 3.02 -0.39 3.78
C TYR A 40 4.07 -1.07 4.65
N LEU A 41 3.80 -2.24 5.26
CA LEU A 41 4.76 -2.99 6.06
C LEU A 41 6.00 -3.41 5.24
N PHE A 42 5.86 -3.56 3.92
CA PHE A 42 6.98 -3.83 3.02
C PHE A 42 8.05 -2.75 3.05
N TYR A 43 7.69 -1.48 3.30
CA TYR A 43 8.62 -0.36 3.29
C TYR A 43 9.67 -0.49 4.40
N PRO A 44 9.30 -0.45 5.69
CA PRO A 44 10.29 -0.52 6.74
C PRO A 44 10.98 -1.89 6.79
N LEU A 45 10.28 -2.97 6.44
CA LEU A 45 10.87 -4.30 6.36
C LEU A 45 11.99 -4.36 5.32
N ALA A 46 11.74 -3.86 4.10
CA ALA A 46 12.75 -3.85 3.05
C ALA A 46 13.92 -2.92 3.40
N ILE A 47 13.65 -1.73 3.96
CA ILE A 47 14.71 -0.80 4.38
C ILE A 47 15.61 -1.45 5.43
N VAL A 48 15.04 -2.13 6.43
CA VAL A 48 15.82 -2.82 7.47
C VAL A 48 16.60 -4.00 6.89
N VAL A 49 15.94 -4.90 6.14
CA VAL A 49 16.58 -6.11 5.59
C VAL A 49 17.69 -5.74 4.61
N PHE A 50 17.40 -4.92 3.60
CA PHE A 50 18.40 -4.52 2.60
C PHE A 50 19.46 -3.59 3.18
N GLY A 51 19.12 -2.78 4.19
CA GLY A 51 20.11 -1.96 4.90
C GLY A 51 21.12 -2.80 5.67
N VAL A 52 20.66 -3.84 6.37
CA VAL A 52 21.55 -4.79 7.05
C VAL A 52 22.38 -5.56 6.02
N LEU A 53 21.79 -6.02 4.90
CA LEU A 53 22.51 -6.76 3.86
C LEU A 53 23.59 -5.93 3.16
N LEU A 54 23.32 -4.65 2.86
CA LEU A 54 24.31 -3.73 2.33
C LEU A 54 25.41 -3.45 3.37
N ARG A 55 25.03 -3.24 4.64
CA ARG A 55 25.99 -2.94 5.72
C ARG A 55 26.94 -4.09 6.04
N THR A 56 26.43 -5.32 5.95
CA THR A 56 27.20 -6.55 6.16
C THR A 56 28.05 -6.94 4.96
N GLY A 57 27.95 -6.21 3.84
CA GLY A 57 28.72 -6.46 2.62
C GLY A 57 28.24 -7.67 1.82
N VAL A 58 27.08 -8.24 2.16
CA VAL A 58 26.48 -9.36 1.41
C VAL A 58 25.99 -8.89 0.05
N LEU A 59 25.55 -7.63 -0.05
CA LEU A 59 25.18 -6.99 -1.31
C LEU A 59 26.21 -5.93 -1.69
N SER A 60 26.62 -5.93 -2.96
CA SER A 60 27.52 -4.92 -3.52
C SER A 60 26.86 -3.54 -3.51
N GLY A 61 27.58 -2.53 -3.01
CA GLY A 61 27.14 -1.13 -3.01
C GLY A 61 27.85 -0.33 -1.93
N GLU A 62 28.80 0.52 -2.32
CA GLU A 62 29.42 1.49 -1.42
C GLU A 62 28.42 2.61 -1.17
N THR A 63 27.64 2.47 -0.10
CA THR A 63 26.74 3.52 0.38
C THR A 63 27.22 4.00 1.74
N GLY A 64 27.15 5.31 1.97
CA GLY A 64 27.53 5.89 3.26
C GLY A 64 26.75 5.25 4.41
N VAL A 65 27.42 5.03 5.53
CA VAL A 65 26.83 4.46 6.76
C VAL A 65 25.59 5.25 7.21
N GLU A 66 25.61 6.57 7.02
CA GLU A 66 24.50 7.47 7.36
C GLU A 66 23.24 7.22 6.53
N LEU A 67 23.43 6.90 5.25
CA LEU A 67 22.36 6.73 4.26
C LEU A 67 21.65 5.37 4.37
N THR A 68 22.25 4.42 5.09
CA THR A 68 21.66 3.10 5.39
C THR A 68 21.07 3.04 6.80
N ILE A 69 21.77 3.60 7.80
CA ILE A 69 21.37 3.50 9.21
C ILE A 69 20.22 4.45 9.56
N VAL A 70 20.26 5.71 9.13
CA VAL A 70 19.23 6.69 9.53
C VAL A 70 17.85 6.29 9.02
N PRO A 71 17.66 5.92 7.74
CA PRO A 71 16.37 5.45 7.27
C PRO A 71 15.93 4.14 7.93
N ALA A 72 16.86 3.22 8.21
CA ALA A 72 16.57 1.96 8.90
C ALA A 72 16.13 2.19 10.36
N ALA A 73 16.74 3.15 11.06
CA ALA A 73 16.35 3.52 12.42
C ALA A 73 14.95 4.16 12.45
N ILE A 74 14.66 5.06 11.52
CA ILE A 74 13.33 5.68 11.36
C ILE A 74 12.29 4.60 11.03
N ALA A 75 12.58 3.72 10.07
CA ALA A 75 11.74 2.59 9.72
C ALA A 75 11.45 1.67 10.92
N GLY A 76 12.49 1.34 11.70
CA GLY A 76 12.36 0.56 12.93
C GLY A 76 11.48 1.26 13.96
N ALA A 77 11.67 2.56 14.19
CA ALA A 77 10.83 3.34 15.10
C ALA A 77 9.35 3.36 14.66
N VAL A 78 9.09 3.50 13.36
CA VAL A 78 7.73 3.43 12.80
C VAL A 78 7.11 2.03 13.00
N MET A 79 7.88 0.96 12.80
CA MET A 79 7.41 -0.41 13.08
C MET A 79 7.09 -0.61 14.56
N ILE A 80 7.94 -0.12 15.46
CA ILE A 80 7.73 -0.20 16.92
C ILE A 80 6.48 0.59 17.31
N ALA A 81 6.31 1.80 16.79
CA ALA A 81 5.11 2.60 17.04
C ALA A 81 3.84 1.91 16.51
N GLY A 82 3.90 1.32 15.31
CA GLY A 82 2.80 0.53 14.75
C GLY A 82 2.45 -0.68 15.62
N LEU A 83 3.45 -1.42 16.09
CA LEU A 83 3.25 -2.55 17.00
C LEU A 83 2.69 -2.10 18.35
N ALA A 84 3.18 -0.99 18.91
CA ALA A 84 2.65 -0.41 20.14
C ALA A 84 1.17 -0.01 19.99
N ILE A 85 0.78 0.54 18.84
CA ILE A 85 -0.62 0.80 18.50
C ILE A 85 -1.42 -0.50 18.39
N ALA A 86 -0.87 -1.56 17.79
CA ALA A 86 -1.52 -2.86 17.70
C ALA A 86 -1.75 -3.53 19.07
N LEU A 87 -0.90 -3.21 20.05
CA LEU A 87 -1.01 -3.67 21.43
C LEU A 87 -2.01 -2.84 22.25
N LEU A 88 -2.50 -1.70 21.75
CA LEU A 88 -3.53 -0.93 22.45
C LEU A 88 -4.79 -1.79 22.63
N PRO A 89 -5.30 -1.95 23.86
CA PRO A 89 -6.51 -2.72 24.11
C PRO A 89 -7.69 -2.12 23.35
N SER A 90 -8.41 -2.95 22.60
CA SER A 90 -9.68 -2.58 21.95
C SER A 90 -10.74 -2.11 22.95
N ASP A 91 -10.53 -2.38 24.25
CA ASP A 91 -11.40 -1.94 25.35
C ASP A 91 -11.33 -0.44 25.68
N LEU A 92 -10.33 0.30 25.17
CA LEU A 92 -10.32 1.77 25.31
C LEU A 92 -11.54 2.40 24.65
N GLU A 93 -11.99 1.85 23.51
CA GLU A 93 -13.17 2.33 22.81
C GLU A 93 -14.44 2.14 23.65
N ARG A 94 -14.52 1.03 24.39
CA ARG A 94 -15.67 0.72 25.26
C ARG A 94 -15.70 1.66 26.46
N ARG A 95 -14.54 1.89 27.10
CA ARG A 95 -14.40 2.82 28.25
C ARG A 95 -14.63 4.29 27.88
N PHE A 96 -14.19 4.74 26.70
CA PHE A 96 -14.43 6.11 26.25
C PHE A 96 -15.85 6.35 25.73
N ARG A 97 -16.54 5.32 25.21
CA ARG A 97 -17.93 5.42 24.77
C ARG A 97 -18.87 5.68 25.94
N ASP A 98 -18.64 5.02 27.08
CA ASP A 98 -19.40 5.23 28.31
C ASP A 98 -19.13 6.63 28.91
N TYR A 99 -17.89 7.14 28.77
CA TYR A 99 -17.54 8.50 29.21
C TYR A 99 -18.07 9.60 28.28
N SER A 100 -18.06 9.36 26.95
CA SER A 100 -18.48 10.34 25.92
C SER A 100 -19.99 10.45 25.75
N ALA A 101 -20.78 9.49 26.23
CA ALA A 101 -22.24 9.58 26.23
C ALA A 101 -22.77 10.82 27.00
N SER A 102 -21.95 11.37 27.91
CA SER A 102 -22.31 12.48 28.78
C SER A 102 -22.02 13.89 28.21
N ARG A 103 -21.24 14.05 27.13
CA ARG A 103 -20.85 15.38 26.61
C ARG A 103 -20.84 15.47 25.07
N PRO A 104 -21.58 16.41 24.44
CA PRO A 104 -21.62 16.57 22.98
C PRO A 104 -20.25 16.90 22.36
N SER A 105 -19.40 17.64 23.08
CA SER A 105 -18.03 18.00 22.68
C SER A 105 -17.06 16.80 22.66
N ALA A 106 -17.40 15.71 23.35
CA ALA A 106 -16.57 14.50 23.38
C ALA A 106 -16.76 13.60 22.14
N LYS A 107 -17.77 13.86 21.28
CA LYS A 107 -18.00 13.08 20.06
C LYS A 107 -16.83 13.15 19.06
N LEU A 108 -16.20 14.32 18.93
CA LEU A 108 -15.02 14.49 18.07
C LEU A 108 -13.81 13.76 18.65
N LEU A 109 -13.60 13.86 19.97
CA LEU A 109 -12.58 13.12 20.72
C LEU A 109 -12.78 11.61 20.65
N ALA A 110 -14.02 11.11 20.75
CA ALA A 110 -14.35 9.70 20.60
C ALA A 110 -14.11 9.20 19.16
N ARG A 111 -14.35 10.05 18.15
CA ARG A 111 -14.05 9.73 16.75
C ARG A 111 -12.55 9.64 16.50
N ILE A 112 -11.76 10.56 17.06
CA ILE A 112 -10.29 10.53 17.02
C ILE A 112 -9.74 9.33 17.82
N ALA A 113 -10.33 9.01 18.97
CA ALA A 113 -9.97 7.85 19.79
C ALA A 113 -10.36 6.49 19.16
N SER A 114 -11.32 6.47 18.23
CA SER A 114 -11.69 5.26 17.46
C SER A 114 -10.75 4.95 16.29
N VAL A 115 -9.92 5.92 15.88
CA VAL A 115 -8.90 5.73 14.83
C VAL A 115 -7.81 4.74 15.27
N PRO A 116 -7.21 4.86 16.48
CA PRO A 116 -6.28 3.86 17.00
C PRO A 116 -6.84 2.44 17.05
N ALA A 117 -8.12 2.25 17.40
CA ALA A 117 -8.73 0.93 17.50
C ALA A 117 -8.88 0.25 16.13
N THR A 118 -9.33 0.99 15.12
CA THR A 118 -9.48 0.47 13.75
C THR A 118 -8.12 0.15 13.13
N VAL A 119 -7.12 0.99 13.42
CA VAL A 119 -5.72 0.75 13.03
C VAL A 119 -5.14 -0.47 13.75
N ALA A 120 -5.37 -0.61 15.06
CA ALA A 120 -4.92 -1.75 15.84
C ALA A 120 -5.51 -3.08 15.34
N ASP A 121 -6.81 -3.11 15.09
CA ASP A 121 -7.49 -4.30 14.52
C ASP A 121 -6.97 -4.62 13.12
N GLY A 122 -6.76 -3.60 12.28
CA GLY A 122 -6.14 -3.77 10.96
C GLY A 122 -4.73 -4.35 11.03
N ILE A 123 -3.89 -3.88 11.97
CA ILE A 123 -2.54 -4.40 12.18
C ILE A 123 -2.59 -5.85 12.71
N ARG A 124 -3.47 -6.17 13.66
CA ARG A 124 -3.66 -7.55 14.16
C ARG A 124 -4.08 -8.51 13.06
N VAL A 125 -5.01 -8.08 12.21
CA VAL A 125 -5.44 -8.88 11.04
C VAL A 125 -4.28 -9.08 10.06
N ALA A 126 -3.50 -8.03 9.78
CA ALA A 126 -2.30 -8.15 8.94
C ALA A 126 -1.28 -9.15 9.52
N LEU A 127 -1.01 -9.07 10.83
CA LEU A 127 -0.11 -10.01 11.52
C LEU A 127 -0.66 -11.44 11.49
N MET A 128 -1.97 -11.64 11.70
CA MET A 128 -2.59 -12.96 11.59
C MET A 128 -2.50 -13.54 10.18
N LEU A 129 -2.68 -12.70 9.14
CA LEU A 129 -2.53 -13.10 7.74
C LEU A 129 -1.11 -13.54 7.41
N VAL A 130 -0.10 -12.83 7.94
CA VAL A 130 1.32 -13.21 7.79
C VAL A 130 1.62 -14.49 8.57
N ALA A 131 1.05 -14.67 9.77
CA ALA A 131 1.26 -15.85 10.60
C ALA A 131 0.58 -17.13 10.06
N HIS A 132 -0.44 -17.01 9.21
CA HIS A 132 -1.16 -18.14 8.62
C HIS A 132 -1.06 -18.16 7.07
N PRO A 133 0.12 -18.49 6.52
CA PRO A 133 0.41 -18.39 5.09
C PRO A 133 -0.42 -19.35 4.21
N SER A 134 -1.02 -20.41 4.76
CA SER A 134 -1.82 -21.38 3.99
C SER A 134 -3.10 -20.79 3.38
N ARG A 135 -3.63 -19.68 3.92
CA ARG A 135 -4.79 -18.96 3.36
C ARG A 135 -4.42 -17.63 2.69
N ALA A 136 -3.22 -17.12 2.95
CA ALA A 136 -2.74 -15.81 2.50
C ALA A 136 -1.57 -15.87 1.50
N GLY A 137 -1.04 -17.07 1.19
CA GLY A 137 0.18 -17.24 0.41
C GLY A 137 0.12 -16.58 -0.97
N LEU A 138 -0.99 -16.75 -1.69
CA LEU A 138 -1.18 -16.09 -2.99
C LEU A 138 -1.20 -14.55 -2.89
N ALA A 139 -1.79 -14.01 -1.82
CA ALA A 139 -1.84 -12.56 -1.61
C ALA A 139 -0.46 -11.99 -1.25
N VAL A 140 0.31 -12.70 -0.41
CA VAL A 140 1.69 -12.31 -0.05
C VAL A 140 2.61 -12.41 -1.26
N ILE A 141 2.54 -13.50 -2.03
CA ILE A 141 3.31 -13.67 -3.27
C ILE A 141 2.94 -12.57 -4.28
N GLY A 142 1.66 -12.27 -4.44
CA GLY A 142 1.20 -11.19 -5.31
C GLY A 142 1.72 -9.81 -4.87
N ALA A 143 1.77 -9.54 -3.55
CA ALA A 143 2.32 -8.30 -3.02
C ALA A 143 3.84 -8.21 -3.24
N ILE A 144 4.58 -9.29 -2.99
CA ILE A 144 6.02 -9.36 -3.27
C ILE A 144 6.28 -9.17 -4.76
N GLY A 145 5.53 -9.87 -5.62
CA GLY A 145 5.64 -9.77 -7.07
C GLY A 145 5.32 -8.36 -7.57
N PHE A 146 4.32 -7.69 -6.99
CA PHE A 146 4.00 -6.30 -7.29
C PHE A 146 5.17 -5.37 -6.98
N TRP A 147 5.76 -5.47 -5.78
CA TRP A 147 6.90 -4.64 -5.40
C TRP A 147 8.14 -4.96 -6.24
N ALA A 148 8.42 -6.24 -6.47
CA ALA A 148 9.53 -6.69 -7.29
C ALA A 148 9.41 -6.19 -8.74
N ALA A 149 8.20 -6.20 -9.32
CA ALA A 149 7.96 -5.65 -10.65
C ALA A 149 8.22 -4.14 -10.69
N ASN A 150 7.78 -3.38 -9.68
CA ASN A 150 8.04 -1.94 -9.60
C ASN A 150 9.55 -1.64 -9.50
N ILE A 151 10.26 -2.35 -8.63
CA ILE A 151 11.71 -2.25 -8.50
C ILE A 151 12.40 -2.64 -9.82
N GLY A 152 11.90 -3.68 -10.49
CA GLY A 152 12.39 -4.11 -11.80
C GLY A 152 12.24 -3.05 -12.89
N ILE A 153 11.10 -2.34 -12.93
CA ILE A 153 10.89 -1.21 -13.85
C ILE A 153 11.90 -0.11 -13.57
N LEU A 154 12.11 0.27 -12.30
CA LEU A 154 13.09 1.28 -11.94
C LEU A 154 14.51 0.85 -12.31
N TRP A 155 14.88 -0.39 -12.00
CA TRP A 155 16.21 -0.92 -12.34
C TRP A 155 16.44 -0.96 -13.86
N ALA A 156 15.44 -1.38 -14.63
CA ALA A 156 15.48 -1.34 -16.08
C ALA A 156 15.57 0.11 -16.62
N SER A 157 14.91 1.07 -15.96
CA SER A 157 15.00 2.49 -16.32
C SER A 157 16.42 3.01 -16.10
N PHE A 158 17.08 2.69 -14.99
CA PHE A 158 18.50 3.04 -14.78
C PHE A 158 19.41 2.45 -15.86
N LYS A 159 19.21 1.16 -16.19
CA LYS A 159 19.95 0.51 -17.28
C LYS A 159 19.73 1.18 -18.63
N ALA A 160 18.51 1.65 -18.93
CA ALA A 160 18.19 2.32 -20.18
C ALA A 160 18.95 3.65 -20.35
N PHE A 161 19.29 4.32 -19.24
CA PHE A 161 20.10 5.54 -19.23
C PHE A 161 21.59 5.28 -18.96
N GLY A 162 22.03 4.02 -19.01
CA GLY A 162 23.45 3.65 -18.86
C GLY A 162 23.98 3.74 -17.42
N VAL A 163 23.10 3.83 -16.41
CA VAL A 163 23.50 3.87 -14.99
C VAL A 163 23.45 2.46 -14.40
N GLU A 164 24.62 1.96 -14.00
CA GLU A 164 24.73 0.67 -13.31
C GLU A 164 24.57 0.84 -11.80
N VAL A 165 23.33 0.79 -11.33
CA VAL A 165 23.03 0.79 -9.89
C VAL A 165 22.96 -0.65 -9.39
N PRO A 166 23.73 -1.02 -8.34
CA PRO A 166 23.61 -2.34 -7.72
C PRO A 166 22.19 -2.60 -7.22
N PHE A 167 21.70 -3.83 -7.36
CA PHE A 167 20.31 -4.15 -7.07
C PHE A 167 19.88 -3.77 -5.64
N GLY A 168 20.73 -4.01 -4.64
CA GLY A 168 20.44 -3.63 -3.25
C GLY A 168 20.27 -2.12 -3.06
N VAL A 169 21.07 -1.32 -3.76
CA VAL A 169 20.98 0.14 -3.75
C VAL A 169 19.69 0.62 -4.43
N VAL A 170 19.26 -0.04 -5.51
CA VAL A 170 17.96 0.26 -6.15
C VAL A 170 16.79 -0.02 -5.21
N VAL A 171 16.78 -1.19 -4.57
CA VAL A 171 15.71 -1.57 -3.62
C VAL A 171 15.64 -0.56 -2.48
N MET A 172 16.79 -0.22 -1.89
CA MET A 172 16.87 0.73 -0.79
C MET A 172 16.44 2.13 -1.22
N GLY A 173 16.97 2.63 -2.34
CA GLY A 173 16.62 3.96 -2.87
C GLY A 173 15.14 4.08 -3.25
N PHE A 174 14.58 2.99 -3.79
CA PHE A 174 13.15 2.89 -4.10
C PHE A 174 12.30 3.03 -2.83
N PHE A 175 12.54 2.23 -1.79
CA PHE A 175 11.70 2.27 -0.60
C PHE A 175 11.89 3.52 0.25
N ILE A 176 13.12 4.06 0.33
CA ILE A 176 13.39 5.35 0.98
C ILE A 176 12.67 6.48 0.22
N GLY A 177 12.81 6.53 -1.11
CA GLY A 177 12.13 7.54 -1.91
C GLY A 177 10.60 7.42 -1.84
N MET A 178 10.09 6.19 -1.82
CA MET A 178 8.66 5.92 -1.65
C MET A 178 8.15 6.32 -0.27
N ALA A 179 8.99 6.42 0.77
CA ALA A 179 8.59 6.89 2.10
C ALA A 179 8.06 8.34 2.06
N ALA A 180 8.37 9.12 1.03
CA ALA A 180 7.76 10.42 0.80
C ALA A 180 6.23 10.35 0.60
N ASN A 181 5.66 9.18 0.24
CA ASN A 181 4.20 8.96 0.24
C ASN A 181 3.56 9.08 1.63
N LEU A 182 4.35 8.96 2.70
CA LEU A 182 3.84 9.10 4.06
C LEU A 182 3.50 10.55 4.40
N ILE A 183 3.91 11.51 3.56
CA ILE A 183 3.58 12.93 3.72
C ILE A 183 2.09 13.12 3.36
N PRO A 184 1.21 13.41 4.34
CA PRO A 184 -0.24 13.36 4.16
C PRO A 184 -0.80 14.49 3.28
N PHE A 185 0.00 15.51 2.99
CA PHE A 185 -0.42 16.72 2.30
C PHE A 185 -0.24 16.67 0.78
N VAL A 186 0.36 15.61 0.22
CA VAL A 186 0.71 15.54 -1.20
C VAL A 186 -0.29 14.67 -1.96
N PRO A 187 -1.10 15.24 -2.87
CA PRO A 187 -2.08 14.49 -3.63
C PRO A 187 -1.41 13.38 -4.44
N ALA A 188 -1.81 12.12 -4.18
CA ALA A 188 -1.34 10.93 -4.90
C ALA A 188 0.20 10.70 -4.89
N GLY A 189 0.94 11.37 -4.01
CA GLY A 189 2.41 11.26 -3.94
C GLY A 189 3.14 11.79 -5.18
N VAL A 190 2.45 12.52 -6.06
CA VAL A 190 3.05 13.13 -7.25
C VAL A 190 3.95 14.28 -6.81
N GLY A 191 5.18 14.33 -7.32
CA GLY A 191 6.19 15.32 -6.93
C GLY A 191 6.97 14.91 -5.68
N ALA A 192 6.31 14.52 -4.58
CA ALA A 192 7.01 14.16 -3.35
C ALA A 192 7.80 12.85 -3.48
N VAL A 193 7.21 11.82 -4.10
CA VAL A 193 7.92 10.56 -4.33
C VAL A 193 8.95 10.69 -5.44
N ASP A 194 8.72 11.57 -6.42
CA ASP A 194 9.71 11.87 -7.46
C ASP A 194 10.95 12.50 -6.83
N ALA A 195 10.75 13.58 -6.07
CA ALA A 195 11.81 14.25 -5.34
C ALA A 195 12.48 13.32 -4.32
N GLY A 196 11.70 12.48 -3.63
CA GLY A 196 12.22 11.49 -2.68
C GLY A 196 13.12 10.46 -3.36
N MET A 197 12.69 9.90 -4.49
CA MET A 197 13.48 8.94 -5.26
C MET A 197 14.72 9.60 -5.87
N ILE A 198 14.55 10.73 -6.58
CA ILE A 198 15.67 11.47 -7.19
C ILE A 198 16.69 11.87 -6.12
N GLY A 199 16.24 12.49 -5.04
CA GLY A 199 17.10 12.92 -3.94
C GLY A 199 17.84 11.76 -3.30
N THR A 200 17.18 10.61 -3.09
CA THR A 200 17.84 9.44 -2.51
C THR A 200 18.95 8.90 -3.43
N PHE A 201 18.70 8.77 -4.72
CA PHE A 201 19.71 8.25 -5.65
C PHE A 201 20.86 9.23 -5.90
N VAL A 202 20.59 10.54 -5.93
CA VAL A 202 21.63 11.57 -5.96
C VAL A 202 22.49 11.52 -4.70
N LEU A 203 21.87 11.34 -3.52
CA LEU A 203 22.61 11.12 -2.26
C LEU A 203 23.43 9.83 -2.28
N PHE A 204 22.99 8.81 -3.00
CA PHE A 204 23.75 7.57 -3.23
C PHE A 204 24.87 7.75 -4.28
N GLY A 205 25.14 8.99 -4.70
CA GLY A 205 26.22 9.33 -5.62
C GLY A 205 25.91 9.06 -7.09
N GLN A 206 24.65 8.81 -7.45
CA GLN A 206 24.27 8.57 -8.83
C GLN A 206 24.18 9.90 -9.62
N PRO A 207 24.52 9.90 -10.92
CA PRO A 207 24.47 11.09 -11.77
C PRO A 207 23.07 11.71 -11.84
N GLU A 208 22.94 12.99 -11.52
CA GLU A 208 21.64 13.66 -11.33
C GLU A 208 20.76 13.64 -12.58
N ALA A 209 21.33 13.91 -13.77
CA ALA A 209 20.56 14.00 -15.01
C ALA A 209 19.96 12.64 -15.40
N GLU A 210 20.73 11.58 -15.24
CA GLU A 210 20.35 10.21 -15.55
C GLU A 210 19.36 9.66 -14.52
N VAL A 211 19.55 9.98 -13.24
CA VAL A 211 18.59 9.65 -12.18
C VAL A 211 17.25 10.31 -12.46
N PHE A 212 17.24 11.60 -12.79
CA PHE A 212 16.03 12.33 -13.11
C PHE A 212 15.28 11.68 -14.28
N ALA A 213 16.00 11.38 -15.37
CA ALA A 213 15.42 10.71 -16.54
C ALA A 213 14.88 9.31 -16.20
N ALA A 214 15.64 8.50 -15.46
CA ALA A 214 15.24 7.16 -15.05
C ALA A 214 13.97 7.16 -14.17
N VAL A 215 13.88 8.07 -13.19
CA VAL A 215 12.70 8.18 -12.32
C VAL A 215 11.48 8.64 -13.11
N LEU A 216 11.62 9.57 -14.06
CA LEU A 216 10.51 9.98 -14.91
C LEU A 216 9.99 8.84 -15.81
N ILE A 217 10.88 8.04 -16.40
CA ILE A 217 10.48 6.86 -17.17
C ILE A 217 9.80 5.83 -16.27
N TYR A 218 10.36 5.58 -15.08
CA TYR A 218 9.72 4.72 -14.09
C TYR A 218 8.29 5.20 -13.80
N ARG A 219 8.05 6.51 -13.61
CA ARG A 219 6.70 7.03 -13.42
C ARG A 219 5.81 6.86 -14.62
N LEU A 220 6.32 7.11 -15.82
CA LEU A 220 5.55 6.92 -17.06
C LEU A 220 5.01 5.50 -17.14
N VAL A 221 5.82 4.51 -16.79
CA VAL A 221 5.44 3.10 -16.85
C VAL A 221 4.64 2.64 -15.64
N ALA A 222 5.08 2.96 -14.42
CA ALA A 222 4.50 2.42 -13.19
C ALA A 222 3.26 3.21 -12.72
N PHE A 223 3.19 4.51 -13.01
CA PHE A 223 2.11 5.38 -12.56
C PHE A 223 1.17 5.79 -13.70
N TRP A 224 1.69 6.23 -14.85
CA TRP A 224 0.85 6.78 -15.92
C TRP A 224 0.23 5.69 -16.81
N LEU A 225 0.99 4.65 -17.18
CA LEU A 225 0.51 3.58 -18.06
C LEU A 225 -0.71 2.81 -17.54
N PRO A 226 -0.86 2.54 -16.22
CA PRO A 226 -2.05 1.87 -15.69
C PRO A 226 -3.31 2.75 -15.63
N ILE A 227 -3.19 4.08 -15.76
CA ILE A 227 -4.33 5.00 -15.63
C ILE A 227 -5.34 4.81 -16.77
N PRO A 228 -4.96 4.85 -18.07
CA PRO A 228 -5.91 4.65 -19.18
C PRO A 228 -6.76 3.37 -19.08
N PRO A 229 -6.17 2.15 -18.89
CA PRO A 229 -6.99 0.95 -18.74
C PRO A 229 -7.85 0.99 -17.47
N GLY A 230 -7.37 1.60 -16.38
CA GLY A 230 -8.15 1.82 -15.15
C GLY A 230 -9.38 2.70 -15.38
N VAL A 231 -9.27 3.77 -16.17
CA VAL A 231 -10.39 4.64 -16.55
C VAL A 231 -11.42 3.88 -17.39
N VAL A 232 -10.97 3.08 -18.37
CA VAL A 232 -11.86 2.25 -19.19
C VAL A 232 -12.62 1.24 -18.31
N ALA A 233 -11.92 0.54 -17.42
CA ALA A 233 -12.53 -0.39 -16.47
C ALA A 233 -13.54 0.30 -15.54
N PHE A 234 -13.30 1.56 -15.17
CA PHE A 234 -14.24 2.33 -14.33
C PHE A 234 -15.54 2.61 -15.07
N PHE A 235 -15.48 2.98 -16.35
CA PHE A 235 -16.69 3.18 -17.15
C PHE A 235 -17.46 1.87 -17.36
N GLN A 236 -16.76 0.75 -17.58
CA GLN A 236 -17.39 -0.57 -17.67
C GLN A 236 -18.10 -0.92 -16.35
N LEU A 237 -17.43 -0.76 -15.21
CA LEU A 237 -18.02 -1.01 -13.89
C LEU A 237 -19.23 -0.11 -13.63
N ARG A 238 -19.16 1.17 -13.99
CA ARG A 238 -20.29 2.10 -13.86
C ARG A 238 -21.52 1.61 -14.64
N ASN A 239 -21.30 1.04 -15.82
CA ASN A 239 -22.38 0.47 -16.64
C ASN A 239 -22.94 -0.82 -16.02
N THR A 240 -22.07 -1.71 -15.51
CA THR A 240 -22.49 -2.92 -14.80
C THR A 240 -23.31 -2.60 -13.54
N VAL A 241 -22.89 -1.60 -12.77
CA VAL A 241 -23.60 -1.13 -11.58
C VAL A 241 -24.97 -0.54 -11.91
N LYS A 242 -25.08 0.23 -13.00
CA LYS A 242 -26.39 0.71 -13.48
C LYS A 242 -27.33 -0.46 -13.80
N ARG A 243 -26.81 -1.52 -14.42
CA ARG A 243 -27.57 -2.74 -14.71
C ARG A 243 -28.04 -3.45 -13.43
N TRP A 244 -27.18 -3.57 -12.42
CA TRP A 244 -27.57 -4.16 -11.12
C TRP A 244 -28.68 -3.39 -10.40
N LYS A 245 -28.77 -2.08 -10.57
CA LYS A 245 -29.89 -1.29 -10.03
C LYS A 245 -31.23 -1.61 -10.68
N VAL A 246 -31.22 -2.08 -11.93
CA VAL A 246 -32.44 -2.44 -12.69
C VAL A 246 -32.80 -3.92 -12.47
N GLU A 247 -31.79 -4.80 -12.40
CA GLU A 247 -31.97 -6.26 -12.35
C GLU A 247 -31.91 -6.87 -10.94
N GLY A 248 -31.65 -6.08 -9.90
CA GLY A 248 -31.36 -6.57 -8.55
C GLY A 248 -29.91 -7.00 -8.35
N LEU A 249 -29.45 -6.95 -7.09
CA LEU A 249 -28.06 -7.25 -6.72
C LEU A 249 -27.72 -8.71 -7.04
N PRO A 250 -26.47 -9.02 -7.46
CA PRO A 250 -26.04 -10.40 -7.72
C PRO A 250 -26.25 -11.35 -6.53
N VAL A 251 -26.18 -10.84 -5.31
CA VAL A 251 -26.39 -11.60 -4.05
C VAL A 251 -27.86 -11.99 -3.85
N ASP A 252 -28.79 -11.23 -4.42
CA ASP A 252 -30.23 -11.45 -4.29
C ASP A 252 -30.79 -12.33 -5.42
N ARG A 253 -29.95 -12.69 -6.41
CA ARG A 253 -30.37 -13.53 -7.53
C ARG A 253 -30.41 -14.98 -7.09
N PRO A 254 -31.49 -15.73 -7.37
CA PRO A 254 -31.52 -17.16 -7.11
C PRO A 254 -30.37 -17.83 -7.90
N PRO A 255 -29.72 -18.87 -7.34
CA PRO A 255 -28.63 -19.56 -8.01
C PRO A 255 -29.11 -20.02 -9.39
N GLN A 256 -28.41 -19.58 -10.44
CA GLN A 256 -28.74 -20.01 -11.79
C GLN A 256 -28.55 -21.54 -11.86
N PRO A 257 -29.56 -22.31 -12.29
CA PRO A 257 -29.37 -23.73 -12.52
C PRO A 257 -28.29 -23.87 -13.57
N THR A 258 -27.17 -24.49 -13.17
CA THR A 258 -26.07 -24.81 -14.04
C THR A 258 -26.62 -25.76 -15.09
N LEU A 259 -26.90 -25.24 -16.29
CA LEU A 259 -27.17 -26.08 -17.45
C LEU A 259 -25.83 -26.75 -17.80
N ILE A 260 -25.56 -27.86 -17.10
CA ILE A 260 -24.65 -28.88 -17.59
C ILE A 260 -25.25 -29.31 -18.92
N LYS A 261 -24.74 -28.74 -20.02
CA LYS A 261 -24.96 -29.30 -21.35
C LYS A 261 -24.29 -30.67 -21.34
N THR A 262 -25.06 -31.70 -21.01
CA THR A 262 -24.72 -33.07 -21.35
C THR A 262 -24.82 -33.16 -22.87
N SER A 263 -23.71 -32.92 -23.57
CA SER A 263 -23.57 -33.30 -24.96
C SER A 263 -23.48 -34.82 -25.01
N LEU A 264 -24.60 -35.45 -25.35
CA LEU A 264 -24.63 -36.78 -25.96
C LEU A 264 -24.30 -36.65 -27.45
#